data_AF-A0A963TG15-F1
#
_entry.id   AF-A0A963TG15-F1
#
_cell.length_a   1.000
_cell.length_b   1.000
_cell.length_c   1.000
_cell.angle_alpha   90.00
_cell.angle_beta   90.00
_cell.angle_gamma   90.00
#
_symmetry.space_group_name_H-M   'P 1'
#
loop_
_entity.id
_entity.type
_entity.pdbx_description
1 polymer ?
#
loop_
_entity_poly.entity_id
_entity_poly.type
_entity_poly.pdbx_seq_one_letter_code
_entity_poly.pdbx_strand_id
1 'polypeptide(L)'
;MTDMPISLQRPARSWFHHIPVIGWIAYDIANGDADTIWYALVILLTVMVLAVKTWGLVALALTALAMVPVIFATLILITVGK
;
A
#
# COMPACT_ATOMS: atom_id res chain seq x y z
N MET A 1 5.74 -45.92 20.68
CA MET A 1 6.37 -44.62 21.02
C MET A 1 6.85 -44.04 19.70
N THR A 2 5.93 -43.48 18.91
CA THR A 2 6.12 -43.12 17.52
C THR A 2 6.43 -41.64 17.43
N ASP A 3 7.64 -41.31 16.96
CA ASP A 3 8.10 -39.95 16.75
C ASP A 3 7.21 -39.27 15.70
N MET A 4 6.37 -38.32 16.13
CA MET A 4 5.63 -37.46 15.22
C MET A 4 6.60 -36.38 14.71
N PRO A 5 6.99 -36.38 13.41
CA PRO A 5 7.78 -35.29 12.88
C PRO A 5 6.91 -34.04 12.83
N ILE A 6 7.05 -33.17 13.82
CA ILE A 6 6.49 -31.83 13.79
C ILE A 6 7.31 -31.03 12.77
N SER A 7 6.94 -31.14 11.49
CA SER A 7 7.37 -30.17 10.48
C SER A 7 6.68 -28.84 10.81
N LEU A 8 7.35 -28.03 11.63
CA LEU A 8 7.00 -26.62 11.81
C LEU A 8 7.30 -25.88 10.50
N GLN A 9 6.41 -26.03 9.52
CA GLN A 9 6.37 -25.22 8.33
C GLN A 9 5.98 -23.80 8.78
N ARG A 10 6.95 -23.02 9.25
CA ARG A 10 6.76 -21.61 9.59
C ARG A 10 6.71 -20.89 8.24
N PRO A 11 5.54 -20.44 7.74
CA PRO A 11 5.51 -19.72 6.49
C PRO A 11 6.44 -18.52 6.61
N ALA A 12 7.35 -18.37 5.65
CA ALA A 12 8.25 -17.24 5.56
C ALA A 12 7.42 -15.97 5.42
N ARG A 13 7.10 -15.32 6.56
CA ARG A 13 6.41 -14.05 6.60
C ARG A 13 7.32 -13.01 5.95
N SER A 14 7.01 -12.67 4.71
CA SER A 14 7.69 -11.63 3.95
C SER A 14 7.70 -10.34 4.76
N TRP A 15 8.92 -9.88 5.08
CA TRP A 15 9.24 -8.65 5.83
C TRP A 15 8.52 -7.41 5.31
N PHE A 16 8.05 -7.42 4.05
CA PHE A 16 7.26 -6.34 3.44
C PHE A 16 5.92 -6.06 4.15
N HIS A 17 5.46 -6.96 5.02
CA HIS A 17 4.24 -6.79 5.83
C HIS A 17 4.47 -6.03 7.15
N HIS A 18 5.70 -5.61 7.44
CA HIS A 18 6.02 -4.89 8.69
C HIS A 18 5.83 -3.36 8.60
N ILE A 19 5.38 -2.82 7.46
CA ILE A 19 4.96 -1.41 7.38
C ILE A 19 3.47 -1.35 7.78
N PRO A 20 3.13 -0.91 9.00
CA PRO A 20 1.81 -1.12 9.59
C PRO A 20 0.65 -0.43 8.85
N VAL A 21 0.95 0.54 7.99
CA VAL A 21 -0.07 1.31 7.25
C VAL A 21 -0.19 0.86 5.79
N ILE A 22 0.92 0.72 5.07
CA ILE A 22 0.91 0.37 3.63
C ILE A 22 0.85 -1.14 3.41
N GLY A 23 1.50 -1.93 4.28
CA GLY A 23 1.54 -3.39 4.15
C GLY A 23 0.18 -4.06 4.35
N TRP A 24 -0.67 -3.51 5.23
CA TRP A 24 -2.02 -4.03 5.45
C TRP A 24 -2.95 -3.70 4.27
N ILE A 25 -2.94 -2.47 3.78
CA ILE A 25 -3.74 -2.07 2.61
C ILE A 25 -3.30 -2.84 1.35
N ALA A 26 -2.00 -3.02 1.15
CA ALA A 26 -1.49 -3.80 0.01
C ALA A 26 -1.91 -5.28 0.09
N TYR A 27 -1.92 -5.86 1.28
CA TYR A 27 -2.43 -7.21 1.51
C TYR A 27 -3.94 -7.27 1.28
N ASP A 28 -4.70 -6.31 1.80
CA ASP A 28 -6.16 -6.27 1.68
C ASP A 28 -6.63 -6.01 0.23
N ILE A 29 -5.85 -5.28 -0.58
CA ILE A 29 -6.11 -5.13 -2.02
C ILE A 29 -5.72 -6.40 -2.80
N ALA A 30 -4.69 -7.13 -2.36
CA ALA A 30 -4.25 -8.37 -3.02
C ALA A 30 -5.11 -9.60 -2.67
N ASN A 31 -5.72 -9.61 -1.48
CA ASN A 31 -6.45 -10.75 -0.94
C ASN A 31 -7.93 -10.47 -0.62
N GLY A 32 -8.36 -9.21 -0.63
CA GLY A 32 -9.75 -8.81 -0.37
C GLY A 32 -10.62 -8.76 -1.62
N ASP A 33 -11.92 -8.53 -1.39
CA ASP A 33 -12.91 -8.42 -2.46
C ASP A 33 -12.69 -7.16 -3.32
N ALA A 34 -13.22 -7.20 -4.55
CA ALA A 34 -13.11 -6.10 -5.51
C ALA A 34 -13.65 -4.76 -4.98
N ASP A 35 -14.54 -4.77 -3.98
CA ASP A 35 -15.09 -3.55 -3.38
C ASP A 35 -14.12 -2.86 -2.40
N THR A 36 -13.16 -3.60 -1.82
CA THR A 36 -12.18 -3.05 -0.86
C THR A 36 -11.37 -1.90 -1.45
N ILE A 37 -11.07 -1.95 -2.76
CA ILE A 37 -10.34 -0.88 -3.44
C ILE A 37 -11.12 0.45 -3.47
N TRP A 38 -12.44 0.39 -3.62
CA TRP A 38 -13.28 1.59 -3.64
C TRP A 38 -13.31 2.25 -2.27
N TYR A 39 -13.39 1.47 -1.19
CA TYR A 39 -13.29 2.00 0.17
C TYR A 39 -11.93 2.63 0.44
N ALA A 40 -10.82 2.00 0.01
CA ALA A 40 -9.48 2.55 0.15
C ALA A 40 -9.32 3.91 -0.56
N LEU A 41 -9.87 4.05 -1.77
CA LEU A 41 -9.86 5.32 -2.51
C LEU A 41 -10.65 6.42 -1.80
N VAL A 42 -11.83 6.10 -1.25
CA VAL A 42 -12.66 7.05 -0.50
C VAL A 42 -11.96 7.49 0.78
N ILE A 43 -11.30 6.57 1.49
CA ILE A 43 -10.51 6.88 2.69
C ILE A 43 -9.35 7.83 2.33
N LEU A 44 -8.59 7.53 1.28
CA LEU A 44 -7.48 8.37 0.82
C LEU A 44 -7.96 9.78 0.46
N LEU A 45 -9.08 9.87 -0.28
CA LEU A 45 -9.69 11.16 -0.62
C LEU A 45 -10.12 11.92 0.64
N THR A 46 -10.69 11.24 1.62
CA THR A 46 -11.11 11.87 2.89
C THR A 46 -9.92 12.41 3.66
N VAL A 47 -8.82 11.63 3.76
CA VAL A 47 -7.56 12.07 4.37
C VAL A 47 -7.00 13.29 3.65
N MET A 48 -7.06 13.33 2.31
CA MET A 48 -6.65 14.50 1.53
C MET A 48 -7.45 15.74 1.90
N VAL A 49 -8.77 15.64 1.94
CA VAL A 49 -9.64 16.77 2.30
C VAL A 49 -9.34 17.27 3.71
N LEU A 50 -9.11 16.36 4.66
CA LEU A 50 -8.71 16.73 6.03
C LEU A 50 -7.34 17.40 6.07
N ALA A 51 -6.37 16.91 5.30
CA ALA A 51 -5.04 17.51 5.18
C ALA A 51 -5.11 18.94 4.61
N VAL A 52 -5.90 19.15 3.56
CA VAL A 52 -6.14 20.48 2.97
C VAL A 52 -6.88 21.38 3.96
N LYS A 53 -7.89 20.89 4.68
CA LYS A 53 -8.56 21.69 5.71
C LYS A 53 -7.63 22.10 6.84
N THR A 54 -6.65 21.26 7.19
CA THR A 54 -5.72 21.54 8.29
C THR A 54 -4.58 22.46 7.84
N TRP A 55 -3.96 22.20 6.68
CA TRP A 55 -2.69 22.83 6.26
C TRP A 55 -2.81 23.64 4.95
N GLY A 56 -3.99 23.71 4.36
CA GLY A 56 -4.25 24.47 3.14
C GLY A 56 -3.50 23.95 1.92
N LEU A 57 -2.97 24.87 1.12
CA LEU A 57 -2.28 24.59 -0.14
C LEU A 57 -1.01 23.72 0.05
N VAL A 58 -0.37 23.80 1.22
CA VAL A 58 0.85 23.03 1.52
C VAL A 58 0.59 21.51 1.42
N ALA A 59 -0.57 21.04 1.86
CA ALA A 59 -0.93 19.62 1.77
C ALA A 59 -0.97 19.13 0.32
N LEU A 60 -1.51 19.94 -0.59
CA LEU A 60 -1.53 19.63 -2.02
C LEU A 60 -0.12 19.63 -2.61
N ALA A 61 0.71 20.62 -2.27
CA ALA A 61 2.09 20.69 -2.74
C ALA A 61 2.92 19.48 -2.29
N LEU A 62 2.79 19.06 -1.03
CA LEU A 62 3.48 17.88 -0.51
C LEU A 62 2.94 16.58 -1.12
N THR A 63 1.65 16.49 -1.39
CA THR A 63 1.08 15.34 -2.11
C THR A 63 1.63 15.25 -3.52
N ALA A 64 1.66 16.37 -4.25
CA ALA A 64 2.23 16.41 -5.59
C ALA A 64 3.72 16.01 -5.57
N LEU A 65 4.47 16.48 -4.57
CA LEU A 65 5.87 16.09 -4.36
C LEU A 65 6.02 14.58 -4.08
N ALA A 66 5.14 14.01 -3.25
CA ALA A 66 5.13 12.58 -2.96
C ALA A 66 4.76 11.73 -4.20
N MET A 67 4.00 12.27 -5.14
CA MET A 67 3.66 11.63 -6.41
C MET A 67 4.82 11.63 -7.42
N VAL A 68 5.83 12.49 -7.26
CA VAL A 68 6.99 12.55 -8.18
C VAL A 68 7.65 11.18 -8.41
N PRO A 69 8.10 10.43 -7.38
CA PRO A 69 8.69 9.11 -7.57
C PRO A 69 7.72 8.11 -8.20
N VAL A 70 6.41 8.22 -7.92
CA VAL A 70 5.38 7.35 -8.53
C VAL A 70 5.31 7.59 -10.03
N ILE A 71 5.24 8.86 -10.45
CA ILE A 71 5.21 9.24 -11.86
C ILE A 71 6.50 8.78 -12.56
N PHE A 72 7.67 9.00 -11.96
CA PHE A 72 8.93 8.51 -12.52
C PHE A 72 8.94 6.98 -12.65
N ALA A 73 8.50 6.26 -11.63
CA ALA A 73 8.41 4.80 -11.69
C ALA A 73 7.45 4.34 -12.79
N THR A 74 6.29 4.98 -12.94
CA THR A 74 5.35 4.73 -14.04
C THR A 74 6.00 5.00 -15.40
N LEU A 75 6.68 6.14 -15.58
CA LEU A 75 7.37 6.50 -16.82
C LEU A 75 8.49 5.51 -17.15
N ILE A 76 9.26 5.06 -16.16
CA ILE A 76 10.29 4.04 -16.34
C ILE A 76 9.64 2.72 -16.73
N LEU A 77 8.56 2.31 -16.05
CA LEU A 77 7.87 1.04 -16.33
C LEU A 77 7.32 0.99 -17.77
N ILE A 78 6.68 2.08 -18.23
CA ILE A 78 6.19 2.15 -19.63
C ILE A 78 7.35 2.18 -20.63
N THR A 79 8.49 2.80 -20.29
CA THR A 79 9.65 2.90 -21.18
C THR A 79 10.40 1.58 -21.28
N VAL A 80 10.49 0.83 -20.18
CA VAL A 80 11.13 -0.49 -20.13
C VAL A 80 10.30 -1.56 -20.86
N GLY A 81 8.99 -1.36 -21.01
CA GLY A 81 8.17 -2.13 -21.95
C GLY A 81 8.03 -3.62 -21.62
N LYS A 82 7.85 -3.97 -20.34
CA LYS A 82 7.34 -5.31 -19.96
C LYS A 82 5.82 -5.33 -19.98
#